data_AF-A0A8H7HW39-F1
#
_entry.id   AF-A0A8H7HW39-F1
#
_cell.length_a   1.000
_cell.length_b   1.000
_cell.length_c   1.000
_cell.angle_alpha   90.00
_cell.angle_beta   90.00
_cell.angle_gamma   90.00
#
_symmetry.space_group_name_H-M   'P 1'
#
loop_
_entity.id
_entity.type
_entity.pdbx_description
1 polymer ?
#
loop_
_entity_poly.entity_id
_entity_poly.type
_entity_poly.pdbx_seq_one_letter_code
_entity_poly.pdbx_strand_id
1 'polypeptide(L)'
;MNGTQEVSHASAAHGSNGISNQAGPSNIYASPAPSSPVAPDASRAQPVYTAPELTADQVNQRHAEISAHIYHTGFQLGQYADVSLHVHNRQYRLHALILSRSPYLAHMLATSQNNVIYVPLEGEPHITEEASHRGGVGNARSVVAAACLLGGMPELADLAFECCRASISASTIVDWVKFVESIPLPPTPAPTSDATPTNYPQGQTSVFGPYLTQFRDLVYGYLIVTLPNVLHAFAAPEEGNGWDELLGIYTQLPFDTLKQAIESPAFPAGTDQVRFRFAKAVVAQRKQANPSGVEETVVLAFGGSQSGSAVHITRKSKKKQLWKVGGR
;
A
#
# COMPACT_ATOMS: atom_id res chain seq x y z
N MET A 1 -64.42 -6.98 29.33
CA MET A 1 -64.62 -6.75 30.77
C MET A 1 -63.66 -5.65 31.19
N ASN A 2 -64.23 -4.53 31.62
CA ASN A 2 -63.58 -3.28 32.02
C ASN A 2 -62.62 -3.46 33.20
N GLY A 3 -61.57 -2.64 33.24
CA GLY A 3 -60.73 -2.40 34.42
C GLY A 3 -60.07 -1.04 34.31
N THR A 4 -60.77 -0.03 34.82
CA THR A 4 -60.43 1.39 34.95
C THR A 4 -59.41 1.63 36.07
N GLN A 5 -58.49 2.60 35.90
CA GLN A 5 -57.94 3.47 36.96
C GLN A 5 -57.16 4.61 36.26
N GLU A 6 -57.71 5.81 36.14
CA GLU A 6 -57.75 6.92 37.11
C GLU A 6 -56.41 7.63 37.36
N VAL A 7 -56.51 8.96 37.24
CA VAL A 7 -55.51 10.02 37.20
C VAL A 7 -55.34 10.61 38.59
N SER A 8 -54.15 11.08 38.99
CA SER A 8 -53.93 12.34 39.77
C SER A 8 -52.46 12.59 40.17
N HIS A 9 -51.86 13.57 39.47
CA HIS A 9 -51.10 14.76 39.91
C HIS A 9 -49.96 14.80 40.97
N ALA A 10 -48.90 15.49 40.50
CA ALA A 10 -47.98 16.47 41.14
C ALA A 10 -46.80 15.92 41.99
N SER A 11 -45.56 16.47 41.96
CA SER A 11 -45.06 17.80 41.56
C SER A 11 -43.51 17.86 41.53
N ALA A 12 -42.96 18.79 40.71
CA ALA A 12 -41.69 19.57 40.84
C ALA A 12 -40.32 18.84 40.94
N ALA A 13 -39.18 19.31 40.39
CA ALA A 13 -38.81 20.43 39.53
C ALA A 13 -37.31 20.33 39.10
N HIS A 14 -37.00 20.94 37.95
CA HIS A 14 -35.77 21.68 37.59
C HIS A 14 -34.46 20.97 37.18
N GLY A 15 -33.96 21.38 36.00
CA GLY A 15 -32.56 21.24 35.60
C GLY A 15 -32.31 21.06 34.09
N SER A 16 -32.78 21.98 33.22
CA SER A 16 -32.40 22.00 31.80
C SER A 16 -31.42 23.14 31.54
N ASN A 17 -30.21 22.82 31.10
CA ASN A 17 -29.29 23.75 30.45
C ASN A 17 -28.67 23.07 29.23
N GLY A 18 -29.25 23.34 28.06
CA GLY A 18 -28.64 23.07 26.77
C GLY A 18 -27.72 24.22 26.38
N ILE A 19 -26.47 23.92 26.04
CA ILE A 19 -25.51 24.88 25.47
C ILE A 19 -25.35 24.52 23.99
N SER A 20 -25.85 25.41 23.13
CA SER A 20 -25.67 25.41 21.68
C SER A 20 -24.47 26.30 21.34
N ASN A 21 -23.44 25.73 20.70
CA ASN A 21 -22.28 26.45 20.18
C ASN A 21 -22.52 26.81 18.71
N GLN A 22 -22.69 28.09 18.40
CA GLN A 22 -22.47 28.63 17.06
C GLN A 22 -21.47 29.78 17.12
N ALA A 23 -20.36 29.59 16.41
CA ALA A 23 -19.33 30.58 16.17
C ALA A 23 -19.76 31.52 15.03
N GLY A 24 -19.58 32.83 15.23
CA GLY A 24 -19.69 33.86 14.20
C GLY A 24 -18.50 34.82 14.29
N PRO A 25 -17.95 35.32 13.17
CA PRO A 25 -16.72 36.11 13.14
C PRO A 25 -17.01 37.60 13.37
N SER A 26 -16.22 38.26 14.22
CA SER A 26 -16.31 39.71 14.42
C SER A 26 -15.18 40.43 13.67
N ASN A 27 -15.52 40.99 12.51
CA ASN A 27 -14.75 42.06 11.85
C ASN A 27 -15.07 43.39 12.53
N ILE A 28 -14.06 44.11 13.02
CA ILE A 28 -14.23 45.48 13.55
C ILE A 28 -13.30 46.45 12.81
N TYR A 29 -13.96 47.31 12.03
CA TYR A 29 -13.67 48.67 11.59
C TYR A 29 -12.30 49.32 11.90
N ALA A 30 -11.68 49.79 10.81
CA ALA A 30 -10.67 50.84 10.78
C ALA A 30 -11.30 52.26 10.84
N SER A 31 -10.61 53.21 11.48
CA SER A 31 -10.39 54.65 11.10
C SER A 31 -9.89 55.46 12.34
N PRO A 32 -9.46 56.74 12.22
CA PRO A 32 -8.06 57.16 12.04
C PRO A 32 -7.52 58.00 13.23
N ALA A 33 -6.20 58.27 13.21
CA ALA A 33 -5.49 59.08 14.22
C ALA A 33 -5.85 60.58 14.20
N PRO A 34 -5.66 61.28 15.33
CA PRO A 34 -4.95 62.56 15.28
C PRO A 34 -3.95 62.79 16.44
N SER A 35 -2.74 63.22 16.02
CA SER A 35 -1.77 64.17 16.64
C SER A 35 -1.66 64.38 18.16
N SER A 36 -0.41 64.23 18.62
CA SER A 36 0.14 64.45 19.98
C SER A 36 0.03 65.88 20.53
N PRO A 37 0.23 66.04 21.85
CA PRO A 37 1.22 66.99 22.35
C PRO A 37 2.28 66.35 23.26
N VAL A 38 3.46 66.97 23.25
CA VAL A 38 4.71 66.56 23.90
C VAL A 38 4.66 66.75 25.41
N ALA A 39 5.12 65.75 26.17
CA ALA A 39 5.73 65.93 27.48
C ALA A 39 6.97 65.00 27.59
N PRO A 40 8.11 65.49 28.11
CA PRO A 40 9.27 64.65 28.35
C PRO A 40 9.04 63.84 29.64
N ASP A 41 9.54 62.62 29.72
CA ASP A 41 10.39 62.15 30.82
C ASP A 41 10.47 60.60 30.87
N ALA A 42 11.65 60.14 31.26
CA ALA A 42 12.01 58.80 31.69
C ALA A 42 11.91 57.65 30.65
N SER A 43 12.96 57.52 29.85
CA SER A 43 13.36 56.30 29.15
C SER A 43 13.62 55.15 30.14
N ARG A 44 12.57 54.48 30.61
CA ARG A 44 12.70 53.14 31.19
C ARG A 44 12.74 52.14 30.04
N ALA A 45 13.91 52.00 29.44
CA ALA A 45 14.21 50.91 28.52
C ALA A 45 14.07 49.60 29.30
N GLN A 46 12.91 48.96 29.19
CA GLN A 46 12.80 47.53 29.47
C GLN A 46 13.64 46.83 28.40
N PRO A 47 14.61 45.97 28.75
CA PRO A 47 15.23 45.12 27.76
C PRO A 47 14.13 44.22 27.21
N VAL A 48 13.70 44.51 25.98
CA VAL A 48 12.97 43.54 25.18
C VAL A 48 13.95 42.38 25.02
N TYR A 49 13.73 41.30 25.76
CA TYR A 49 14.40 40.04 25.52
C TYR A 49 13.93 39.56 24.14
N THR A 50 14.60 40.01 23.09
CA THR A 50 14.57 39.32 21.81
C THR A 50 15.23 37.97 22.07
N ALA A 51 14.40 36.93 22.13
CA ALA A 51 14.91 35.56 22.14
C ALA A 51 15.87 35.42 20.95
N PRO A 52 17.07 34.84 21.15
CA PRO A 52 18.00 34.63 20.05
C PRO A 52 17.27 33.78 19.00
N GLU A 53 17.12 34.35 17.81
CA GLU A 53 16.50 33.66 16.68
C GLU A 53 17.42 32.49 16.31
N LEU A 54 16.94 31.28 16.61
CA LEU A 54 17.69 30.06 16.31
C LEU A 54 17.78 29.90 14.80
N THR A 55 18.97 29.55 14.32
CA THR A 55 19.15 29.18 12.91
C THR A 55 18.39 27.88 12.60
N ALA A 56 17.99 27.69 11.34
CA ALA A 56 17.29 26.49 10.90
C ALA A 56 18.05 25.20 11.24
N ASP A 57 19.39 25.22 11.17
CA ASP A 57 20.25 24.08 11.51
C ASP A 57 20.21 23.74 13.00
N GLN A 58 20.21 24.76 13.87
CA GLN A 58 20.09 24.56 15.32
C GLN A 58 18.73 24.00 15.72
N VAL A 59 17.65 24.43 15.04
CA VAL A 59 16.31 23.88 15.25
C VAL A 59 16.26 22.41 14.81
N ASN A 60 16.81 22.08 13.64
CA ASN A 60 16.88 20.70 13.15
C ASN A 60 17.67 19.79 14.09
N GLN A 61 18.80 20.28 14.62
CA GLN A 61 19.61 19.52 15.57
C GLN A 61 18.86 19.24 16.87
N ARG A 62 18.16 20.25 17.42
CA ARG A 62 17.30 20.08 18.61
C ARG A 62 16.18 19.06 18.35
N HIS A 63 15.55 19.09 17.18
CA HIS A 63 14.52 18.11 16.81
C HIS A 63 15.10 16.68 16.71
N ALA A 64 16.30 16.53 16.15
CA ALA A 64 16.99 15.24 16.07
C ALA A 64 17.32 14.67 17.46
N GLU A 65 17.79 15.52 18.39
CA GLU A 65 18.07 15.14 19.77
C GLU A 65 16.80 14.69 20.52
N ILE A 66 15.71 15.46 20.39
CA ILE A 66 14.42 15.14 21.02
C ILE A 66 13.87 13.82 20.45
N SER A 67 13.88 13.65 19.13
CA SER A 67 13.39 12.42 18.49
C SER A 67 14.21 11.20 18.86
N ALA A 68 15.55 11.32 18.92
CA ALA A 68 16.43 10.26 19.40
C ALA A 68 16.14 9.90 20.87
N HIS A 69 15.91 10.89 21.73
CA HIS A 69 15.55 10.65 23.13
C HIS A 69 14.19 9.97 23.27
N ILE A 70 13.17 10.42 22.54
CA ILE A 70 11.83 9.80 22.55
C ILE A 70 11.92 8.35 22.04
N TYR A 71 12.71 8.09 21.00
CA TYR A 71 12.90 6.74 20.49
C TYR A 71 13.59 5.82 21.50
N HIS A 72 14.69 6.26 22.11
CA HIS A 72 15.41 5.43 23.07
C HIS A 72 14.64 5.27 24.39
N THR A 73 14.27 6.37 25.02
CA THR A 73 13.66 6.38 26.36
C THR A 73 12.18 6.00 26.32
N GLY A 74 11.44 6.56 25.36
CA GLY A 74 10.01 6.31 25.21
C GLY A 74 9.73 4.94 24.58
N PHE A 75 10.25 4.70 23.37
CA PHE A 75 9.91 3.48 22.63
C PHE A 75 10.71 2.25 23.08
N GLN A 76 12.04 2.29 23.14
CA GLN A 76 12.84 1.09 23.44
C GLN A 76 12.73 0.66 24.92
N LEU A 77 12.74 1.62 25.85
CA LEU A 77 12.63 1.33 27.28
C LEU A 77 11.18 1.31 27.79
N GLY A 78 10.22 1.78 27.00
CA GLY A 78 8.80 1.83 27.38
C GLY A 78 8.49 2.79 28.53
N GLN A 79 9.35 3.78 28.80
CA GLN A 79 9.14 4.73 29.88
C GLN A 79 8.01 5.71 29.53
N TYR A 80 7.19 6.06 30.52
CA TYR A 80 6.04 6.96 30.38
C TYR A 80 4.95 6.48 29.39
N ALA A 81 4.96 5.20 29.03
CA ALA A 81 3.93 4.62 28.19
C ALA A 81 2.57 4.61 28.89
N ASP A 82 1.55 5.08 28.19
CA ASP A 82 0.15 5.19 28.62
C ASP A 82 -0.78 4.22 27.86
N VAL A 83 -0.24 3.50 26.86
CA VAL A 83 -0.97 2.54 26.02
C VAL A 83 -0.20 1.22 25.90
N SER A 84 -0.91 0.10 25.92
CA SER A 84 -0.37 -1.22 25.55
C SER A 84 -0.92 -1.68 24.21
N LEU A 85 -0.05 -1.87 23.22
CA LEU A 85 -0.40 -2.36 21.89
C LEU A 85 -0.01 -3.83 21.77
N HIS A 86 -0.98 -4.69 21.49
CA HIS A 86 -0.78 -6.11 21.21
C HIS A 86 -0.80 -6.35 19.70
N VAL A 87 0.31 -6.87 19.18
CA VAL A 87 0.48 -7.23 17.77
C VAL A 87 1.03 -8.65 17.72
N HIS A 88 0.29 -9.57 17.11
CA HIS A 88 0.57 -11.01 17.19
C HIS A 88 0.74 -11.47 18.65
N ASN A 89 1.92 -12.01 18.99
CA ASN A 89 2.24 -12.55 20.31
C ASN A 89 3.16 -11.60 21.12
N ARG A 90 3.31 -10.35 20.68
CA ARG A 90 4.13 -9.33 21.35
C ARG A 90 3.26 -8.19 21.85
N GLN A 91 3.66 -7.65 23.00
CA GLN A 91 3.07 -6.48 23.62
C GLN A 91 4.09 -5.34 23.62
N TYR A 92 3.69 -4.18 23.12
CA TYR A 92 4.49 -2.96 23.12
C TYR A 92 3.88 -1.95 24.07
N ARG A 93 4.72 -1.33 24.89
CA ARG A 93 4.35 -0.22 25.75
C ARG A 93 4.66 1.08 25.00
N LEU A 94 3.62 1.78 24.58
CA LEU A 94 3.70 2.91 23.64
C LEU A 94 2.96 4.12 24.19
N HIS A 95 3.10 5.24 23.48
CA HIS A 95 2.52 6.53 23.85
C HIS A 95 1.34 6.88 22.96
N ALA A 96 0.18 7.18 23.55
CA ALA A 96 -1.04 7.55 22.83
C ALA A 96 -0.82 8.72 21.87
N LEU A 97 -0.03 9.72 22.30
CA LEU A 97 0.32 10.88 21.49
C LEU A 97 1.14 10.53 20.24
N ILE A 98 1.96 9.49 20.30
CA ILE A 98 2.75 9.02 19.16
C ILE A 98 1.89 8.14 18.25
N LEU A 99 1.06 7.28 18.84
CA LEU A 99 0.17 6.39 18.10
C LEU A 99 -0.95 7.13 17.37
N SER A 100 -1.42 8.26 17.89
CA SER A 100 -2.47 9.06 17.26
C SER A 100 -2.08 9.65 15.90
N ARG A 101 -0.79 9.57 15.52
CA ARG A 101 -0.34 9.88 14.15
C ARG A 101 -0.89 8.92 13.09
N SER A 102 -1.24 7.69 13.48
CA SER A 102 -1.94 6.75 12.62
C SER A 102 -3.45 7.00 12.76
N PRO A 103 -4.18 7.30 11.68
CA PRO A 103 -5.63 7.49 11.75
C PRO A 103 -6.36 6.27 12.30
N TYR A 104 -5.88 5.06 11.97
CA TYR A 104 -6.42 3.80 12.46
C TYR A 104 -6.23 3.64 13.97
N LEU A 105 -5.00 3.84 14.47
CA LEU A 105 -4.71 3.74 15.89
C LEU A 105 -5.39 4.87 16.69
N ALA A 106 -5.49 6.09 16.12
CA ALA A 106 -6.22 7.20 16.73
C ALA A 106 -7.70 6.85 16.95
N HIS A 107 -8.35 6.24 15.95
CA HIS A 107 -9.74 5.79 16.07
C HIS A 107 -9.89 4.69 17.13
N MET A 108 -8.97 3.71 17.17
CA MET A 108 -8.97 2.69 18.21
C MET A 108 -8.72 3.27 19.60
N LEU A 109 -7.81 4.23 19.76
CA LEU A 109 -7.57 4.92 21.03
C LEU A 109 -8.84 5.62 21.52
N ALA A 110 -9.54 6.33 20.63
CA ALA A 110 -10.78 7.04 20.96
C ALA A 110 -11.94 6.10 21.32
N THR A 111 -11.93 4.86 20.83
CA THR A 111 -13.01 3.88 21.04
C THR A 111 -12.66 2.88 22.15
N SER A 112 -11.39 2.73 22.50
CA SER A 112 -10.91 1.81 23.54
C SER A 112 -11.15 2.38 24.94
N GLN A 113 -11.75 1.59 25.82
CA GLN A 113 -12.01 2.01 27.21
C GLN A 113 -10.80 1.77 28.14
N ASN A 114 -9.88 0.88 27.76
CA ASN A 114 -8.85 0.33 28.67
C ASN A 114 -7.40 0.66 28.30
N ASN A 115 -7.15 1.57 27.36
CA ASN A 115 -5.79 1.88 26.85
C ASN A 115 -4.97 0.64 26.40
N VAL A 116 -5.66 -0.47 26.13
CA VAL A 116 -5.09 -1.69 25.56
C VAL A 116 -5.71 -1.88 24.20
N ILE A 117 -4.86 -1.95 23.18
CA ILE A 117 -5.26 -2.06 21.78
C ILE A 117 -4.78 -3.40 21.25
N TYR A 118 -5.68 -4.15 20.62
CA TYR A 118 -5.35 -5.39 19.93
C TYR A 118 -5.44 -5.16 18.42
N VAL A 119 -4.35 -5.42 17.70
CA VAL A 119 -4.35 -5.38 16.24
C VAL A 119 -4.53 -6.80 15.72
N PRO A 120 -5.71 -7.16 15.17
CA PRO A 120 -5.96 -8.50 14.66
C PRO A 120 -5.21 -8.67 13.33
N LEU A 121 -4.07 -9.36 13.37
CA LEU A 121 -3.25 -9.66 12.19
C LEU A 121 -3.30 -11.14 11.79
N GLU A 122 -4.10 -11.97 12.47
CA GLU A 122 -4.16 -13.42 12.27
C GLU A 122 -4.64 -13.85 10.87
N GLY A 123 -5.24 -12.94 10.11
CA GLY A 123 -5.65 -13.16 8.71
C GLY A 123 -4.66 -12.70 7.65
N GLU A 124 -3.54 -12.05 8.02
CA GLU A 124 -2.71 -11.30 7.06
C GLU A 124 -1.28 -11.83 6.96
N PRO A 125 -1.02 -12.83 6.10
CA PRO A 125 0.29 -13.49 6.00
C PRO A 125 1.40 -12.56 5.47
N HIS A 126 1.04 -11.39 4.97
CA HIS A 126 1.96 -10.43 4.39
C HIS A 126 2.54 -9.42 5.40
N ILE A 127 1.96 -9.33 6.61
CA ILE A 127 2.50 -8.50 7.69
C ILE A 127 3.35 -9.41 8.58
N THR A 128 4.66 -9.41 8.35
CA THR A 128 5.62 -10.17 9.18
C THR A 128 5.98 -9.39 10.45
N GLU A 129 6.27 -10.10 11.54
CA GLU A 129 6.65 -9.52 12.84
C GLU A 129 7.84 -8.54 12.75
N GLU A 130 8.74 -8.77 11.78
CA GLU A 130 9.91 -7.93 11.49
C GLU A 130 9.56 -6.59 10.81
N ALA A 131 8.42 -6.50 10.13
CA ALA A 131 7.94 -5.24 9.53
C ALA A 131 7.70 -4.15 10.58
N SER A 132 7.43 -4.56 11.83
CA SER A 132 7.23 -3.66 12.95
C SER A 132 8.53 -3.16 13.59
N HIS A 133 9.71 -3.73 13.27
CA HIS A 133 10.95 -3.50 14.04
C HIS A 133 12.06 -2.76 13.29
N ARG A 134 12.17 -2.87 11.96
CA ARG A 134 13.22 -2.22 11.15
C ARG A 134 12.85 -2.22 9.66
N GLY A 135 12.75 -1.07 8.99
CA GLY A 135 12.45 -0.99 7.55
C GLY A 135 13.63 -1.39 6.65
N GLY A 136 13.94 -2.69 6.57
CA GLY A 136 14.99 -3.24 5.72
C GLY A 136 14.50 -3.69 4.34
N VAL A 137 15.43 -3.84 3.39
CA VAL A 137 15.12 -4.23 2.00
C VAL A 137 14.38 -5.58 1.91
N GLY A 138 14.58 -6.47 2.88
CA GLY A 138 13.92 -7.78 2.95
C GLY A 138 12.47 -7.77 3.45
N ASN A 139 12.02 -6.72 4.14
CA ASN A 139 10.66 -6.64 4.71
C ASN A 139 9.85 -5.46 4.17
N ALA A 140 10.38 -4.73 3.19
CA ALA A 140 9.74 -3.55 2.60
C ALA A 140 8.29 -3.82 2.15
N ARG A 141 8.01 -5.02 1.61
CA ARG A 141 6.63 -5.43 1.25
C ARG A 141 5.69 -5.43 2.46
N SER A 142 6.13 -6.05 3.55
CA SER A 142 5.35 -6.10 4.79
C SER A 142 5.18 -4.71 5.42
N VAL A 143 6.17 -3.82 5.24
CA VAL A 143 6.06 -2.42 5.70
C VAL A 143 5.02 -1.65 4.89
N VAL A 144 4.94 -1.82 3.57
CA VAL A 144 3.86 -1.21 2.75
C VAL A 144 2.49 -1.71 3.21
N ALA A 145 2.34 -3.02 3.41
CA ALA A 145 1.12 -3.62 3.93
C ALA A 145 0.72 -3.04 5.30
N ALA A 146 1.67 -2.96 6.24
CA ALA A 146 1.42 -2.40 7.56
C ALA A 146 1.09 -0.90 7.50
N ALA A 147 1.80 -0.12 6.68
CA ALA A 147 1.57 1.31 6.51
C ALA A 147 0.18 1.60 5.95
N CYS A 148 -0.28 0.78 5.00
CA CYS A 148 -1.65 0.84 4.51
C CYS A 148 -2.64 0.51 5.63
N LEU A 149 -2.47 -0.62 6.34
CA LEU A 149 -3.36 -1.05 7.44
C LEU A 149 -3.51 0.01 8.53
N LEU A 150 -2.43 0.71 8.88
CA LEU A 150 -2.41 1.76 9.91
C LEU A 150 -3.10 3.08 9.47
N GLY A 151 -4.01 3.02 8.50
CA GLY A 151 -4.75 4.19 8.01
C GLY A 151 -4.00 4.98 6.95
N GLY A 152 -3.12 4.31 6.19
CA GLY A 152 -2.41 4.90 5.05
C GLY A 152 -1.37 5.92 5.46
N MET A 153 -0.28 5.49 6.09
CA MET A 153 0.89 6.34 6.36
C MET A 153 1.70 6.53 5.06
N PRO A 154 1.53 7.64 4.32
CA PRO A 154 2.00 7.73 2.93
C PRO A 154 3.53 7.82 2.87
N GLU A 155 4.16 8.62 3.73
CA GLU A 155 5.62 8.78 3.76
C GLU A 155 6.36 7.45 4.00
N LEU A 156 5.82 6.62 4.91
CA LEU A 156 6.40 5.31 5.22
C LEU A 156 6.13 4.31 4.09
N ALA A 157 4.91 4.32 3.53
CA ALA A 157 4.55 3.46 2.42
C ALA A 157 5.36 3.78 1.17
N ASP A 158 5.57 5.06 0.85
CA ASP A 158 6.34 5.51 -0.31
C ASP A 158 7.82 5.15 -0.18
N LEU A 159 8.43 5.35 1.00
CA LEU A 159 9.81 4.95 1.24
C LEU A 159 10.00 3.43 1.12
N ALA A 160 9.08 2.66 1.69
CA ALA A 160 9.10 1.20 1.59
C ALA A 160 8.83 0.73 0.15
N PHE A 161 7.97 1.43 -0.58
CA PHE A 161 7.69 1.16 -1.98
C PHE A 161 8.93 1.42 -2.86
N GLU A 162 9.69 2.48 -2.61
CA GLU A 162 10.96 2.72 -3.32
C GLU A 162 12.00 1.64 -3.01
N CYS A 163 12.06 1.15 -1.77
CA CYS A 163 12.90 -0.02 -1.44
C CYS A 163 12.46 -1.28 -2.20
N CYS A 164 11.15 -1.49 -2.34
CA CYS A 164 10.60 -2.58 -3.14
C CYS A 164 10.98 -2.42 -4.62
N ARG A 165 10.85 -1.22 -5.18
CA ARG A 165 11.21 -0.91 -6.57
C ARG A 165 12.69 -1.19 -6.84
N ALA A 166 13.59 -0.77 -5.95
CA ALA A 166 15.02 -1.02 -6.05
C ALA A 166 15.39 -2.52 -5.97
N SER A 167 14.54 -3.35 -5.36
CA SER A 167 14.77 -4.79 -5.23
C SER A 167 14.34 -5.61 -6.45
N ILE A 168 13.65 -5.01 -7.44
CA ILE A 168 13.22 -5.70 -8.65
C ILE A 168 14.43 -5.87 -9.58
N SER A 169 14.81 -7.12 -9.82
CA SER A 169 15.93 -7.51 -10.68
C SER A 169 15.62 -8.82 -11.43
N ALA A 170 16.47 -9.19 -12.39
CA ALA A 170 16.36 -10.47 -13.12
C ALA A 170 16.31 -11.70 -12.18
N SER A 171 16.99 -11.64 -11.03
CA SER A 171 17.02 -12.74 -10.06
C SER A 171 15.77 -12.83 -9.18
N THR A 172 15.08 -11.71 -8.93
CA THR A 172 13.96 -11.62 -7.98
C THR A 172 12.58 -11.55 -8.66
N ILE A 173 12.54 -11.31 -9.98
CA ILE A 173 11.30 -11.04 -10.72
C ILE A 173 10.30 -12.20 -10.65
N VAL A 174 10.77 -13.45 -10.64
CA VAL A 174 9.90 -14.64 -10.56
C VAL A 174 9.13 -14.66 -9.24
N ASP A 175 9.78 -14.29 -8.13
CA ASP A 175 9.14 -14.23 -6.82
C ASP A 175 8.22 -13.03 -6.67
N TRP A 176 8.54 -11.92 -7.33
CA TRP A 176 7.66 -10.76 -7.46
C TRP A 176 6.37 -11.08 -8.22
N VAL A 177 6.47 -11.83 -9.33
CA VAL A 177 5.29 -12.27 -10.10
C VAL A 177 4.40 -13.18 -9.26
N LYS A 178 4.98 -14.20 -8.61
CA LYS A 178 4.22 -15.10 -7.71
C LYS A 178 3.50 -14.31 -6.61
N PHE A 179 4.16 -13.32 -6.03
CA PHE A 179 3.60 -12.47 -5.00
C PHE A 179 2.38 -11.67 -5.52
N VAL A 180 2.54 -10.96 -6.64
CA VAL A 180 1.46 -10.11 -7.18
C VAL A 180 0.25 -10.93 -7.59
N GLU A 181 0.46 -12.15 -8.10
CA GLU A 181 -0.63 -13.06 -8.49
C GLU A 181 -1.29 -13.77 -7.31
N SER A 182 -0.56 -13.97 -6.20
CA SER A 182 -1.14 -14.56 -4.99
C SER A 182 -2.20 -13.68 -4.33
N ILE A 183 -2.21 -12.38 -4.63
CA ILE A 183 -3.13 -11.41 -4.06
C ILE A 183 -4.31 -11.22 -5.02
N PRO A 184 -5.54 -11.62 -4.64
CA PRO A 184 -6.74 -11.40 -5.45
C PRO A 184 -6.98 -9.90 -5.65
N LEU A 185 -7.38 -9.49 -6.86
CA LEU A 185 -7.91 -8.13 -7.05
C LEU A 185 -9.21 -7.98 -6.25
N PRO A 186 -9.45 -6.82 -5.63
CA PRO A 186 -10.80 -6.48 -5.21
C PRO A 186 -11.72 -6.55 -6.45
N PRO A 187 -12.89 -7.19 -6.37
CA PRO A 187 -13.86 -7.13 -7.45
C PRO A 187 -14.27 -5.67 -7.65
N THR A 188 -14.34 -5.28 -8.92
CA THR A 188 -14.75 -3.96 -9.37
C THR A 188 -16.04 -3.53 -8.64
N PRO A 189 -16.08 -2.39 -7.94
CA PRO A 189 -17.31 -1.92 -7.33
C PRO A 189 -18.31 -1.58 -8.43
N ALA A 190 -19.51 -2.16 -8.34
CA ALA A 190 -20.66 -1.69 -9.10
C ALA A 190 -20.94 -0.21 -8.74
N PRO A 191 -21.46 0.60 -9.68
CA PRO A 191 -21.72 2.01 -9.42
C PRO A 191 -22.95 2.13 -8.52
N THR A 192 -22.76 2.18 -7.20
CA THR A 192 -23.79 2.66 -6.28
C THR A 192 -23.28 3.90 -5.58
N SER A 193 -23.84 5.03 -6.02
CA SER A 193 -23.78 6.33 -5.37
C SER A 193 -24.30 6.22 -3.94
N ASP A 194 -23.41 6.33 -2.96
CA ASP A 194 -23.63 7.16 -1.77
C ASP A 194 -22.32 7.35 -1.01
N ALA A 195 -21.85 8.58 -1.01
CA ALA A 195 -20.64 9.00 -0.32
C ALA A 195 -20.90 9.11 1.18
N THR A 196 -20.53 8.07 1.92
CA THR A 196 -20.12 8.21 3.33
C THR A 196 -18.65 7.81 3.45
N PRO A 197 -17.78 8.61 4.10
CA PRO A 197 -16.39 8.26 4.32
C PRO A 197 -16.34 7.22 5.43
N THR A 198 -16.69 5.98 5.09
CA THR A 198 -16.53 4.83 5.98
C THR A 198 -15.07 4.41 5.95
N ASN A 199 -14.38 4.72 7.05
CA ASN A 199 -13.21 3.97 7.53
C ASN A 199 -13.42 2.47 7.25
N TYR A 200 -12.51 1.87 6.49
CA TYR A 200 -12.41 0.44 6.19
C TYR A 200 -13.74 -0.30 6.05
N PRO A 201 -14.31 -0.41 4.83
CA PRO A 201 -15.43 -1.32 4.62
C PRO A 201 -14.97 -2.75 4.94
N GLN A 202 -15.67 -3.37 5.88
CA GLN A 202 -15.65 -4.81 6.09
C GLN A 202 -16.10 -5.49 4.79
N GLY A 203 -15.14 -5.80 3.93
CA GLY A 203 -15.40 -6.36 2.60
C GLY A 203 -14.51 -5.70 1.54
N GLN A 204 -13.33 -6.26 1.36
CA GLN A 204 -12.42 -6.06 0.21
C GLN A 204 -11.75 -4.69 0.07
N THR A 205 -10.52 -4.60 0.57
CA THR A 205 -9.40 -4.09 -0.22
C THR A 205 -8.16 -4.89 0.22
N SER A 206 -7.31 -5.31 -0.71
CA SER A 206 -6.01 -5.91 -0.37
C SER A 206 -5.28 -5.03 0.65
N VAL A 207 -4.55 -5.61 1.61
CA VAL A 207 -3.78 -4.86 2.64
C VAL A 207 -2.78 -3.88 2.04
N PHE A 208 -2.46 -4.03 0.75
CA PHE A 208 -1.60 -3.12 -0.01
C PHE A 208 -2.32 -1.89 -0.57
N GLY A 209 -3.65 -1.79 -0.42
CA GLY A 209 -4.44 -0.65 -0.88
C GLY A 209 -4.13 -0.25 -2.34
N PRO A 210 -3.90 1.05 -2.62
CA PRO A 210 -3.57 1.54 -3.97
C PRO A 210 -2.17 1.16 -4.46
N TYR A 211 -1.29 0.65 -3.59
CA TYR A 211 0.05 0.23 -3.99
C TYR A 211 0.04 -1.11 -4.70
N LEU A 212 -1.01 -1.93 -4.57
CA LEU A 212 -1.10 -3.21 -5.27
C LEU A 212 -1.07 -3.05 -6.79
N THR A 213 -1.87 -2.12 -7.33
CA THR A 213 -1.90 -1.83 -8.77
C THR A 213 -0.55 -1.31 -9.24
N GLN A 214 0.08 -0.42 -8.47
CA GLN A 214 1.42 0.09 -8.78
C GLN A 214 2.48 -1.01 -8.76
N PHE A 215 2.42 -1.96 -7.82
CA PHE A 215 3.29 -3.14 -7.82
C PHE A 215 3.10 -3.97 -9.09
N ARG A 216 1.84 -4.19 -9.52
CA ARG A 216 1.57 -4.91 -10.77
C ARG A 216 2.21 -4.18 -11.94
N ASP A 217 1.95 -2.90 -12.08
CA ASP A 217 2.43 -2.11 -13.22
C ASP A 217 3.96 -2.09 -13.27
N LEU A 218 4.64 -1.97 -12.13
CA LEU A 218 6.10 -2.06 -12.05
C LEU A 218 6.62 -3.46 -12.42
N VAL A 219 6.02 -4.52 -11.89
CA VAL A 219 6.45 -5.91 -12.13
C VAL A 219 6.24 -6.28 -13.60
N TYR A 220 5.05 -5.99 -14.16
CA TYR A 220 4.76 -6.25 -15.57
C TYR A 220 5.58 -5.33 -16.49
N GLY A 221 5.74 -4.05 -16.15
CA GLY A 221 6.57 -3.12 -16.92
C GLY A 221 8.03 -3.57 -16.96
N TYR A 222 8.58 -3.98 -15.81
CA TYR A 222 9.93 -4.53 -15.74
C TYR A 222 10.04 -5.83 -16.54
N LEU A 223 9.10 -6.77 -16.35
CA LEU A 223 9.12 -8.06 -17.03
C LEU A 223 9.05 -7.91 -18.56
N ILE A 224 8.17 -7.06 -19.07
CA ILE A 224 7.87 -6.93 -20.50
C ILE A 224 8.92 -6.09 -21.23
N VAL A 225 9.34 -4.98 -20.63
CA VAL A 225 10.15 -3.95 -21.30
C VAL A 225 11.57 -3.93 -20.76
N THR A 226 11.74 -3.77 -19.45
CA THR A 226 13.07 -3.53 -18.87
C THR A 226 13.95 -4.77 -18.89
N LEU A 227 13.42 -5.94 -18.52
CA LEU A 227 14.18 -7.17 -18.38
C LEU A 227 14.80 -7.65 -19.70
N PRO A 228 14.07 -7.74 -20.83
CA PRO A 228 14.68 -8.15 -22.09
C PRO A 228 15.75 -7.17 -22.59
N ASN A 229 15.59 -5.87 -22.29
CA ASN A 229 16.54 -4.83 -22.66
C ASN A 229 17.81 -4.87 -21.78
N VAL A 230 17.67 -5.05 -20.45
CA VAL A 230 18.78 -5.17 -19.51
C VAL A 230 19.61 -6.43 -19.79
N LEU A 231 18.96 -7.52 -20.18
CA LEU A 231 19.64 -8.75 -20.57
C LEU A 231 20.18 -8.71 -22.00
N HIS A 232 19.93 -7.64 -22.77
CA HIS A 232 20.30 -7.56 -24.19
C HIS A 232 19.81 -8.79 -24.99
N ALA A 233 18.66 -9.37 -24.62
CA ALA A 233 18.22 -10.68 -25.11
C ALA A 233 17.89 -10.72 -26.60
N PHE A 234 17.57 -9.56 -27.19
CA PHE A 234 17.29 -9.40 -28.62
C PHE A 234 18.29 -8.47 -29.32
N ALA A 235 19.39 -8.14 -28.65
CA ALA A 235 20.44 -7.30 -29.20
C ALA A 235 21.26 -8.05 -30.26
N ALA A 236 22.09 -7.31 -30.99
CA ALA A 236 23.03 -7.92 -31.92
C ALA A 236 24.01 -8.85 -31.17
N PRO A 237 24.54 -9.91 -31.81
CA PRO A 237 25.41 -10.91 -31.17
C PRO A 237 26.64 -10.32 -30.45
N GLU A 238 27.03 -9.10 -30.80
CA GLU A 238 28.18 -8.37 -30.25
C GLU A 238 27.93 -7.77 -28.86
N GLU A 239 26.66 -7.58 -28.46
CA GLU A 239 26.25 -6.97 -27.18
C GLU A 239 25.94 -8.02 -26.07
N GLY A 240 26.12 -9.31 -26.40
CA GLY A 240 25.78 -10.43 -25.52
C GLY A 240 24.42 -11.04 -25.84
N ASN A 241 24.27 -12.33 -25.54
CA ASN A 241 23.05 -13.09 -25.82
C ASN A 241 22.37 -13.49 -24.50
N GLY A 242 21.77 -12.54 -23.79
CA GLY A 242 20.95 -12.84 -22.61
C GLY A 242 19.63 -13.54 -22.93
N TRP A 243 19.48 -14.04 -24.16
CA TRP A 243 18.37 -14.88 -24.61
C TRP A 243 18.16 -16.09 -23.71
N ASP A 244 19.23 -16.82 -23.38
CA ASP A 244 19.12 -18.05 -22.59
C ASP A 244 18.72 -17.75 -21.14
N GLU A 245 19.19 -16.63 -20.59
CA GLU A 245 18.79 -16.16 -19.26
C GLU A 245 17.32 -15.71 -19.24
N LEU A 246 16.90 -14.91 -20.22
CA LEU A 246 15.51 -14.49 -20.38
C LEU A 246 14.58 -15.70 -20.57
N LEU A 247 15.01 -16.67 -21.37
CA LEU A 247 14.32 -17.93 -21.58
C LEU A 247 14.20 -18.73 -20.27
N GLY A 248 15.27 -18.83 -19.49
CA GLY A 248 15.27 -19.47 -18.17
C GLY A 248 14.33 -18.81 -17.16
N ILE A 249 14.16 -17.49 -17.22
CA ILE A 249 13.20 -16.75 -16.38
C ILE A 249 11.77 -16.99 -16.87
N TYR A 250 11.51 -16.82 -18.17
CA TYR A 250 10.17 -16.92 -18.76
C TYR A 250 9.56 -18.32 -18.66
N THR A 251 10.41 -19.35 -18.61
CA THR A 251 9.96 -20.74 -18.42
C THR A 251 9.40 -21.00 -17.02
N GLN A 252 9.75 -20.20 -16.01
CA GLN A 252 9.27 -20.34 -14.63
C GLN A 252 7.98 -19.57 -14.36
N LEU A 253 7.53 -18.71 -15.28
CA LEU A 253 6.37 -17.85 -15.08
C LEU A 253 5.04 -18.62 -15.12
N PRO A 254 4.01 -18.17 -14.40
CA PRO A 254 2.64 -18.65 -14.61
C PRO A 254 2.15 -18.40 -16.04
N PHE A 255 1.23 -19.25 -16.52
CA PHE A 255 0.77 -19.21 -17.92
C PHE A 255 0.17 -17.85 -18.30
N ASP A 256 -0.66 -17.28 -17.42
CA ASP A 256 -1.36 -16.04 -17.70
C ASP A 256 -0.38 -14.84 -17.75
N THR A 257 0.63 -14.81 -16.86
CA THR A 257 1.73 -13.84 -16.93
C THR A 257 2.53 -13.97 -18.22
N LEU A 258 2.89 -15.20 -18.59
CA LEU A 258 3.69 -15.49 -19.78
C LEU A 258 2.96 -15.03 -21.05
N LYS A 259 1.66 -15.36 -21.12
CA LYS A 259 0.77 -14.96 -22.21
C LYS A 259 0.70 -13.44 -22.29
N GLN A 260 0.39 -12.77 -21.19
CA GLN A 260 0.29 -11.30 -21.14
C GLN A 260 1.61 -10.63 -21.53
N ALA A 261 2.75 -11.18 -21.11
CA ALA A 261 4.05 -10.59 -21.39
C ALA A 261 4.43 -10.68 -22.88
N ILE A 262 4.24 -11.85 -23.50
CA ILE A 262 4.60 -12.09 -24.91
C ILE A 262 3.61 -11.44 -25.87
N GLU A 263 2.33 -11.41 -25.52
CA GLU A 263 1.28 -10.79 -26.35
C GLU A 263 1.26 -9.27 -26.24
N SER A 264 2.01 -8.69 -25.29
CA SER A 264 2.12 -7.25 -25.14
C SER A 264 2.77 -6.61 -26.36
N PRO A 265 2.21 -5.50 -26.90
CA PRO A 265 2.85 -4.77 -27.98
C PRO A 265 4.21 -4.16 -27.55
N ALA A 266 4.39 -3.89 -26.25
CA ALA A 266 5.61 -3.29 -25.71
C ALA A 266 6.81 -4.25 -25.61
N PHE A 267 6.62 -5.54 -25.93
CA PHE A 267 7.68 -6.54 -25.86
C PHE A 267 8.76 -6.30 -26.95
N PRO A 268 10.04 -6.12 -26.60
CA PRO A 268 11.10 -5.59 -27.48
C PRO A 268 11.71 -6.63 -28.44
N ALA A 269 10.89 -7.51 -29.01
CA ALA A 269 11.35 -8.53 -29.96
C ALA A 269 11.66 -8.00 -31.37
N GLY A 270 11.38 -6.72 -31.65
CA GLY A 270 11.57 -6.07 -32.97
C GLY A 270 10.58 -6.53 -34.05
N THR A 271 10.48 -7.84 -34.30
CA THR A 271 9.54 -8.44 -35.28
C THR A 271 8.71 -9.55 -34.67
N ASP A 272 7.51 -9.77 -35.22
CA ASP A 272 6.65 -10.88 -34.81
C ASP A 272 7.29 -12.26 -35.05
N GLN A 273 8.21 -12.37 -36.03
CA GLN A 273 8.94 -13.61 -36.26
C GLN A 273 9.91 -13.94 -35.12
N VAL A 274 10.66 -12.94 -34.62
CA VAL A 274 11.57 -13.12 -33.48
C VAL A 274 10.77 -13.42 -32.21
N ARG A 275 9.67 -12.68 -32.00
CA ARG A 275 8.72 -12.93 -30.90
C ARG A 275 8.15 -14.34 -30.93
N PHE A 276 7.73 -14.83 -32.10
CA PHE A 276 7.21 -16.18 -32.29
C PHE A 276 8.29 -17.23 -32.00
N ARG A 277 9.52 -17.04 -32.49
CA ARG A 277 10.65 -17.94 -32.22
C ARG A 277 10.95 -18.02 -30.73
N PHE A 278 10.99 -16.88 -30.03
CA PHE A 278 11.18 -16.82 -28.60
C PHE A 278 10.07 -17.56 -27.84
N ALA A 279 8.81 -17.22 -28.10
CA ALA A 279 7.66 -17.85 -27.47
C ALA A 279 7.66 -19.37 -27.67
N LYS A 280 8.01 -19.84 -28.88
CA LYS A 280 8.12 -21.27 -29.19
C LYS A 280 9.23 -21.95 -28.38
N ALA A 281 10.37 -21.29 -28.19
CA ALA A 281 11.46 -21.79 -27.36
C ALA A 281 11.03 -21.92 -25.89
N VAL A 282 10.36 -20.90 -25.34
CA VAL A 282 9.83 -20.92 -23.96
C VAL A 282 8.86 -22.08 -23.76
N VAL A 283 7.88 -22.23 -24.65
CA VAL A 283 6.88 -23.32 -24.56
C VAL A 283 7.53 -24.70 -24.73
N ALA A 284 8.52 -24.84 -25.61
CA ALA A 284 9.24 -26.10 -25.78
C ALA A 284 9.98 -26.52 -24.49
N GLN A 285 10.66 -25.58 -23.82
CA GLN A 285 11.37 -25.85 -22.58
C GLN A 285 10.42 -26.10 -21.40
N ARG A 286 9.29 -25.37 -21.33
CA ARG A 286 8.22 -25.64 -20.34
C ARG A 286 7.63 -27.03 -20.49
N LYS A 287 7.42 -27.48 -21.73
CA LYS A 287 6.95 -28.85 -22.03
C LYS A 287 7.95 -29.92 -21.57
N GLN A 288 9.25 -29.66 -21.70
CA GLN A 288 10.29 -30.57 -21.20
C GLN A 288 10.33 -30.59 -19.66
N ALA A 289 10.22 -29.43 -19.01
CA ALA A 289 10.27 -29.31 -17.56
C ALA A 289 9.02 -29.84 -16.85
N ASN A 290 7.85 -29.74 -17.49
CA ASN A 290 6.58 -30.18 -16.90
C ASN A 290 5.69 -30.87 -17.95
N PRO A 291 5.84 -32.19 -18.16
CA PRO A 291 5.03 -32.97 -19.10
C PRO A 291 3.58 -33.19 -18.62
N SER A 292 3.09 -32.36 -17.69
CA SER A 292 1.69 -32.34 -17.25
C SER A 292 0.74 -32.33 -18.45
N GLY A 293 -0.45 -32.94 -18.29
CA GLY A 293 -1.44 -33.14 -19.36
C GLY A 293 -2.07 -31.85 -19.93
N VAL A 294 -1.40 -30.71 -19.81
CA VAL A 294 -1.79 -29.40 -20.29
C VAL A 294 -0.82 -29.01 -21.41
N GLU A 295 -1.33 -28.89 -22.63
CA GLU A 295 -0.52 -28.54 -23.80
C GLU A 295 -0.61 -27.03 -24.06
N GLU A 296 0.53 -26.34 -23.94
CA GLU A 296 0.71 -24.95 -24.35
C GLU A 296 1.17 -24.92 -25.83
N THR A 297 0.65 -24.00 -26.64
CA THR A 297 0.97 -23.87 -28.06
C THR A 297 1.00 -22.40 -28.47
N VAL A 298 1.99 -22.04 -29.29
CA VAL A 298 2.15 -20.70 -29.86
C VAL A 298 1.54 -20.66 -31.25
N VAL A 299 0.71 -19.66 -31.52
CA VAL A 299 0.04 -19.42 -32.79
C VAL A 299 0.47 -18.06 -33.32
N LEU A 300 0.70 -17.98 -34.64
CA LEU A 300 0.91 -16.73 -35.35
C LEU A 300 -0.37 -16.44 -36.15
N ALA A 301 -1.07 -15.37 -35.81
CA ALA A 301 -2.25 -14.92 -36.52
C ALA A 301 -1.83 -14.12 -37.76
N PHE A 302 -2.26 -14.57 -38.94
CA PHE A 302 -2.08 -13.83 -40.18
C PHE A 302 -3.39 -13.11 -40.52
N GLY A 303 -3.37 -11.78 -40.46
CA GLY A 303 -4.55 -10.93 -40.69
C GLY A 303 -4.62 -9.84 -39.63
N GLY A 304 -4.50 -8.58 -40.06
CA GLY A 304 -4.24 -7.43 -39.19
C GLY A 304 -5.13 -7.37 -37.95
N SER A 305 -4.53 -7.58 -36.78
CA SER A 305 -5.16 -7.28 -35.50
C SER A 305 -5.12 -5.77 -35.29
N GLN A 306 -6.30 -5.14 -35.18
CA GLN A 306 -6.42 -3.72 -34.83
C GLN A 306 -6.08 -3.44 -33.36
N SER A 307 -5.71 -4.46 -32.56
CA SER A 307 -5.34 -4.28 -31.16
C SER A 307 -4.54 -5.49 -30.64
N GLY A 308 -3.23 -5.53 -30.92
CA GLY A 308 -2.31 -6.46 -30.24
C GLY A 308 -1.26 -7.15 -31.13
N SER A 309 -0.37 -7.89 -30.47
CA SER A 309 0.66 -8.77 -31.07
C SER A 309 0.04 -9.82 -32.00
N ALA A 310 0.66 -10.10 -33.16
CA ALA A 310 0.24 -11.20 -34.04
C ALA A 310 0.58 -12.59 -33.45
N VAL A 311 1.46 -12.64 -32.45
CA VAL A 311 1.84 -13.87 -31.74
C VAL A 311 0.92 -14.05 -30.54
N HIS A 312 0.28 -15.23 -30.44
CA HIS A 312 -0.56 -15.63 -29.32
C HIS A 312 -0.14 -16.96 -28.71
N ILE A 313 -0.30 -17.10 -27.40
CA ILE A 313 -0.08 -18.33 -26.65
C ILE A 313 -1.43 -18.88 -26.17
N THR A 314 -1.65 -20.16 -26.42
CA THR A 314 -2.87 -20.88 -26.07
C THR A 314 -2.55 -22.09 -25.21
N ARG A 315 -3.46 -22.45 -24.31
CA ARG A 315 -3.33 -23.61 -23.42
C ARG A 315 -4.57 -24.48 -23.54
N LYS A 316 -4.37 -25.78 -23.82
CA LYS A 316 -5.45 -26.77 -23.89
C LYS A 316 -5.19 -27.89 -22.89
N SER A 317 -6.16 -28.18 -22.04
CA SER A 317 -6.14 -29.37 -21.18
C SER A 317 -6.49 -30.61 -22.00
N LYS A 318 -5.70 -31.69 -21.89
CA LYS A 318 -6.05 -32.98 -22.49
C LYS A 318 -7.35 -33.48 -21.86
N LYS A 319 -8.43 -33.56 -22.64
CA LYS A 319 -9.65 -34.25 -22.22
C LYS A 319 -9.30 -35.72 -21.94
N LYS A 320 -9.58 -36.20 -20.72
CA LYS A 320 -9.60 -37.65 -20.42
C LYS A 320 -10.55 -38.29 -21.43
N GLN A 321 -10.08 -39.30 -22.17
CA GLN A 321 -10.95 -40.08 -23.05
C GLN A 321 -12.06 -40.72 -22.20
N LEU A 322 -13.31 -40.30 -22.40
CA LEU A 322 -14.46 -41.05 -21.88
C LEU A 322 -14.56 -42.33 -22.70
N TRP A 323 -14.30 -43.47 -22.06
CA TRP A 323 -14.51 -44.78 -22.65
C TRP A 323 -16.02 -45.01 -22.82
N LYS A 324 -16.43 -45.29 -24.06
CA LYS A 324 -17.81 -45.67 -24.37
C LYS A 324 -18.03 -47.10 -23.87
N VAL A 325 -18.85 -47.27 -22.84
CA VAL A 325 -19.33 -48.61 -22.44
C VAL A 325 -20.25 -49.10 -23.56
N GLY A 326 -19.80 -50.12 -24.30
CA GLY A 326 -20.65 -50.83 -25.24
C GLY A 326 -21.71 -51.60 -24.46
N GLY A 327 -22.98 -51.23 -24.64
CA GLY A 327 -24.11 -51.99 -24.13
C GLY A 327 -24.14 -53.39 -24.73
N ARG A 328 -24.37 -54.38 -23.87
CA ARG A 328 -24.85 -55.71 -24.27
C ARG A 328 -26.37 -55.69 -24.30
#